data_AF-A0A198A5G8-F1
#
_entry.id   AF-A0A198A5G8-F1
#
_cell.length_a   1.000
_cell.length_b   1.000
_cell.length_c   1.000
_cell.angle_alpha   90.00
_cell.angle_beta   90.00
_cell.angle_gamma   90.00
#
_symmetry.space_group_name_H-M   'P 1'
#
loop_
_entity.id
_entity.type
_entity.pdbx_description
1 polymer ?
#
loop_
_entity_poly.entity_id
_entity_poly.type
_entity_poly.pdbx_seq_one_letter_code
_entity_poly.pdbx_strand_id
1 'polypeptide(L)'
;MSGLRERLGRLRGPAAAGVTPPPPPEAGGEWAQLGAHIATSPAGSFVMRRRQYGADSSHGIYRLRELADVAPQLSSFHDGDAVVRLEELLFFDTETTGLGVGAGNVPFMVGIGYYTGEMFTVEQLMIRNPAEEHAMLVYLQELLERFTHIVSYNGRTFDWPILKNRFVLNRLNLDDTELLQLDLLYASRSLWRNTLPSCRLSKVEESRLGFERIDDVPGSMAPTLYFQYLAEKDPFVLQGVFIHNEHDIVTLAALTIHFGKLLRPDDNDPDLISNLEPEELFRTGLWLDKMARPAKASQYFDVLYEKLLNNAASIQPDEQETALLQLAGYYKKIGLYHRALALWKEAILLKPASISMQLEPYLELAMYYEHREKNLGQAVFYAEEAWTRLWRRRALHRGDRKVNEIEAAWEKRLARLQQKVRKKEGHVQPQVDLNSSISDARRITKRSTKAPKPTYVSEGLI
;
A
#
# COMPACT_ATOMS: atom_id res chain seq x y z
N MET A 1 4.58 14.67 -49.53
CA MET A 1 4.94 13.84 -48.36
C MET A 1 6.42 14.04 -47.98
N SER A 2 6.82 15.24 -47.52
CA SER A 2 8.15 15.42 -46.87
C SER A 2 8.27 16.62 -45.91
N GLY A 3 7.20 17.37 -45.63
CA GLY A 3 7.30 18.61 -44.84
C GLY A 3 7.03 18.49 -43.33
N LEU A 4 6.49 17.36 -42.85
CA LEU A 4 6.07 17.23 -41.45
C LEU A 4 7.20 16.74 -40.53
N ARG A 5 8.05 15.82 -41.02
CA ARG A 5 9.24 15.34 -40.28
C ARG A 5 10.29 16.44 -40.10
N GLU A 6 10.44 17.30 -41.10
CA GLU A 6 11.40 18.41 -41.06
C GLU A 6 10.94 19.57 -40.16
N ARG A 7 9.61 19.74 -39.98
CA ARG A 7 9.03 20.71 -39.04
C ARG A 7 9.06 20.25 -37.59
N LEU A 8 8.95 18.94 -37.33
CA LEU A 8 9.12 18.37 -35.99
C LEU A 8 10.58 18.42 -35.49
N GLY A 9 11.56 18.46 -36.40
CA GLY A 9 12.98 18.60 -36.04
C GLY A 9 13.39 19.99 -35.54
N ARG A 10 12.59 21.03 -35.77
CA ARG A 10 12.93 22.44 -35.45
C ARG A 10 12.34 22.95 -34.12
N LEU A 11 11.62 22.12 -33.37
CA LEU A 11 11.00 22.47 -32.07
C LEU A 11 11.74 21.87 -30.86
N ARG A 12 12.89 21.19 -31.05
CA ARG A 12 13.79 20.85 -29.95
C ARG A 12 14.68 22.06 -29.66
N GLY A 13 14.36 22.79 -28.59
CA GLY A 13 15.25 23.80 -28.03
C GLY A 13 16.60 23.19 -27.60
N PRO A 14 17.66 24.00 -27.41
CA PRO A 14 19.00 23.52 -27.10
C PRO A 14 19.17 23.18 -25.61
N ALA A 15 18.35 22.27 -25.09
CA ALA A 15 18.54 21.64 -23.79
C ALA A 15 17.95 20.22 -23.86
N ALA A 16 18.72 19.21 -23.44
CA ALA A 16 18.50 17.77 -23.63
C ALA A 16 18.88 17.18 -25.01
N ALA A 17 19.94 17.70 -25.65
CA ALA A 17 20.67 16.91 -26.63
C ALA A 17 21.48 15.84 -25.89
N GLY A 18 21.21 14.58 -26.24
CA GLY A 18 21.68 13.39 -25.53
C GLY A 18 23.17 13.37 -25.22
N VAL A 19 23.48 13.36 -23.93
CA VAL A 19 24.75 12.84 -23.45
C VAL A 19 24.57 11.32 -23.39
N THR A 20 25.06 10.62 -24.42
CA THR A 20 25.33 9.19 -24.29
C THR A 20 26.23 9.02 -23.06
N PRO A 21 25.88 8.14 -22.10
CA PRO A 21 26.73 7.91 -20.96
C PRO A 21 28.06 7.36 -21.51
N PRO A 22 29.20 7.79 -20.96
CA PRO A 22 30.48 7.29 -21.44
C PRO A 22 30.48 5.76 -21.37
N PRO A 23 31.11 5.06 -22.34
CA PRO A 23 31.23 3.61 -22.29
C PRO A 23 31.79 3.20 -20.92
N PRO A 24 31.38 2.05 -20.37
CA PRO A 24 31.89 1.61 -19.07
C PRO A 24 33.42 1.63 -19.13
N PRO A 25 34.10 2.39 -18.25
CA PRO A 25 35.55 2.40 -18.23
C PRO A 25 36.06 0.99 -17.93
N GLU A 26 37.20 0.63 -18.54
CA GLU A 26 37.82 -0.67 -18.32
C GLU A 26 38.09 -0.87 -16.83
N ALA A 27 37.67 -2.02 -16.31
CA ALA A 27 37.90 -2.40 -14.92
C ALA A 27 39.42 -2.42 -14.68
N GLY A 28 39.89 -1.73 -13.64
CA GLY A 28 41.31 -1.43 -13.45
C GLY A 28 41.82 -1.76 -12.04
N GLY A 29 43.01 -2.34 -11.96
CA GLY A 29 43.66 -2.68 -10.68
C GLY A 29 42.93 -3.77 -9.88
N GLU A 30 43.06 -3.72 -8.55
CA GLU A 30 42.45 -4.69 -7.62
C GLU A 30 40.90 -4.72 -7.65
N TRP A 31 40.26 -3.69 -8.20
CA TRP A 31 38.79 -3.56 -8.30
C TRP A 31 38.22 -4.24 -9.54
N ALA A 32 39.07 -4.63 -10.49
CA ALA A 32 38.66 -5.27 -11.72
C ALA A 32 37.93 -6.59 -11.49
N GLN A 33 38.29 -7.33 -10.42
CA GLN A 33 37.63 -8.57 -10.01
C GLN A 33 36.15 -8.39 -9.64
N LEU A 34 35.74 -7.18 -9.24
CA LEU A 34 34.34 -6.83 -8.98
C LEU A 34 33.65 -6.20 -10.20
N GLY A 35 34.39 -6.01 -11.30
CA GLY A 35 33.98 -5.19 -12.44
C GLY A 35 33.81 -3.71 -12.07
N ALA A 36 34.61 -3.23 -11.12
CA ALA A 36 34.66 -1.85 -10.66
C ALA A 36 35.99 -1.20 -11.04
N HIS A 37 36.06 0.12 -10.93
CA HIS A 37 37.25 0.92 -11.22
C HIS A 37 37.31 2.14 -10.28
N ILE A 38 38.43 2.84 -10.27
CA ILE A 38 38.57 4.11 -9.54
C ILE A 38 38.10 5.26 -10.44
N ALA A 39 37.01 5.91 -10.05
CA ALA A 39 36.58 7.17 -10.63
C ALA A 39 37.35 8.32 -9.97
N THR A 40 37.85 9.26 -10.78
CA THR A 40 38.63 10.41 -10.29
C THR A 40 38.09 11.71 -10.86
N SER A 41 37.96 12.72 -10.02
CA SER A 41 37.58 14.10 -10.36
C SER A 41 38.47 15.09 -9.58
N PRO A 42 38.35 16.41 -9.84
CA PRO A 42 39.03 17.41 -9.01
C PRO A 42 38.64 17.36 -7.52
N ALA A 43 37.48 16.79 -7.18
CA ALA A 43 37.03 16.62 -5.80
C ALA A 43 37.67 15.41 -5.09
N GLY A 44 38.38 14.55 -5.82
CA GLY A 44 39.05 13.35 -5.29
C GLY A 44 38.70 12.10 -6.08
N SER A 45 38.81 10.94 -5.44
CA SER A 45 38.56 9.64 -6.08
C SER A 45 37.72 8.73 -5.21
N PHE A 46 36.93 7.87 -5.85
CA PHE A 46 36.12 6.84 -5.19
C PHE A 46 36.02 5.60 -6.11
N VAL A 47 35.52 4.49 -5.60
CA VAL A 47 35.29 3.27 -6.39
C VAL A 47 33.93 3.37 -7.07
N MET A 48 33.88 3.07 -8.37
CA MET A 48 32.64 3.01 -9.13
C MET A 48 32.50 1.65 -9.83
N ARG A 49 31.34 1.03 -9.64
CA ARG A 49 30.89 -0.12 -10.43
C ARG A 49 29.71 0.31 -11.28
N ARG A 50 29.73 0.00 -12.58
CA ARG A 50 28.62 0.27 -13.51
C ARG A 50 28.13 -1.04 -14.12
N ARG A 51 26.81 -1.23 -14.13
CA ARG A 51 26.11 -2.33 -14.78
C ARG A 51 25.02 -1.76 -15.68
N GLN A 52 24.84 -2.38 -16.84
CA GLN A 52 23.85 -1.94 -17.82
C GLN A 52 22.99 -3.13 -18.19
N TYR A 53 21.68 -2.90 -18.16
CA TYR A 53 20.66 -3.86 -18.50
C TYR A 53 19.92 -3.36 -19.73
N GLY A 54 19.81 -4.23 -20.72
CA GLY A 54 19.09 -3.93 -21.96
C GLY A 54 17.58 -3.92 -21.74
N ALA A 55 16.84 -3.43 -22.75
CA ALA A 55 15.38 -3.37 -22.72
C ALA A 55 14.73 -4.74 -22.41
N ASP A 56 15.33 -5.84 -22.84
CA ASP A 56 14.80 -7.20 -22.66
C ASP A 56 15.30 -7.90 -21.40
N SER A 57 16.10 -7.24 -20.57
CA SER A 57 16.50 -7.77 -19.26
C SER A 57 15.28 -7.92 -18.35
N SER A 58 15.16 -9.08 -17.71
CA SER A 58 14.10 -9.38 -16.76
C SER A 58 14.62 -9.39 -15.32
N HIS A 59 13.77 -8.97 -14.39
CA HIS A 59 13.95 -9.16 -12.95
C HIS A 59 12.67 -9.79 -12.40
N GLY A 60 12.74 -11.09 -12.12
CA GLY A 60 11.56 -11.90 -11.83
C GLY A 60 10.59 -11.93 -13.01
N ILE A 61 9.31 -11.66 -12.75
CA ILE A 61 8.24 -11.65 -13.76
C ILE A 61 8.16 -10.37 -14.60
N TYR A 62 9.01 -9.38 -14.35
CA TYR A 62 8.97 -8.09 -15.04
C TYR A 62 10.17 -7.91 -15.97
N ARG A 63 9.94 -7.35 -17.15
CA ARG A 63 10.98 -6.84 -18.04
C ARG A 63 11.18 -5.37 -17.75
N LEU A 64 12.43 -4.95 -17.65
CA LEU A 64 12.76 -3.57 -17.25
C LEU A 64 12.14 -2.53 -18.19
N ARG A 65 12.08 -2.78 -19.50
CA ARG A 65 11.41 -1.90 -20.49
C ARG A 65 9.95 -1.54 -20.15
N GLU A 66 9.24 -2.39 -19.41
CA GLU A 66 7.84 -2.15 -19.06
C GLU A 66 7.66 -0.93 -18.16
N LEU A 67 8.74 -0.43 -17.55
CA LEU A 67 8.69 0.81 -16.77
C LEU A 67 8.29 2.02 -17.63
N ALA A 68 8.69 2.04 -18.91
CA ALA A 68 8.30 3.08 -19.85
C ALA A 68 6.77 3.14 -20.03
N ASP A 69 6.10 1.98 -20.02
CA ASP A 69 4.66 1.85 -20.23
C ASP A 69 3.84 2.30 -19.02
N VAL A 70 4.45 2.25 -17.82
CA VAL A 70 3.76 2.53 -16.56
C VAL A 70 4.19 3.83 -15.87
N ALA A 71 5.28 4.47 -16.33
CA ALA A 71 5.81 5.68 -15.70
C ALA A 71 4.74 6.78 -15.53
N PRO A 72 3.89 7.10 -16.53
CA PRO A 72 2.86 8.13 -16.36
C PRO A 72 1.88 7.88 -15.21
N GLN A 73 1.61 6.62 -14.87
CA GLN A 73 0.68 6.24 -13.81
C GLN A 73 1.25 6.50 -12.41
N LEU A 74 2.57 6.58 -12.28
CA LEU A 74 3.25 6.87 -11.01
C LEU A 74 2.96 8.28 -10.49
N SER A 75 2.47 9.19 -11.34
CA SER A 75 1.94 10.51 -10.94
C SER A 75 0.94 10.40 -9.78
N SER A 76 0.20 9.29 -9.69
CA SER A 76 -0.80 9.02 -8.63
C SER A 76 -0.21 8.93 -7.22
N PHE A 77 1.11 8.79 -7.07
CA PHE A 77 1.79 8.80 -5.77
C PHE A 77 2.00 10.22 -5.20
N HIS A 78 1.77 11.25 -6.01
CA HIS A 78 1.98 12.64 -5.67
C HIS A 78 0.68 13.42 -5.80
N ASP A 79 0.51 14.43 -4.95
CA ASP A 79 -0.59 15.36 -5.07
C ASP A 79 -0.28 16.38 -6.19
N GLY A 80 -1.27 16.73 -7.01
CA GLY A 80 -1.15 17.76 -8.06
C GLY A 80 -0.82 17.22 -9.46
N ASP A 81 -0.35 18.11 -10.34
CA ASP A 81 -0.14 17.84 -11.78
C ASP A 81 1.27 17.27 -12.09
N ALA A 82 1.87 16.54 -11.13
CA ALA A 82 3.20 15.95 -11.31
C ALA A 82 3.19 14.96 -12.48
N VAL A 83 4.07 15.19 -13.47
CA VAL A 83 4.27 14.28 -14.60
C VAL A 83 5.53 13.48 -14.36
N VAL A 84 5.38 12.16 -14.30
CA VAL A 84 6.52 11.24 -14.15
C VAL A 84 6.96 10.74 -15.52
N ARG A 85 8.21 11.01 -15.88
CA ARG A 85 8.87 10.48 -17.08
C ARG A 85 9.94 9.46 -16.70
N LEU A 86 10.14 8.47 -17.56
CA LEU A 86 11.09 7.38 -17.32
C LEU A 86 12.50 7.89 -17.03
N GLU A 87 12.96 8.88 -17.80
CA GLU A 87 14.32 9.42 -17.71
C GLU A 87 14.54 10.31 -16.49
N GLU A 88 13.47 10.62 -15.75
CA GLU A 88 13.49 11.50 -14.58
C GLU A 88 13.40 10.74 -13.24
N LEU A 89 13.31 9.41 -13.32
CA LEU A 89 13.34 8.51 -12.18
C LEU A 89 14.79 8.14 -11.83
N LEU A 90 15.18 8.38 -10.58
CA LEU A 90 16.38 7.84 -9.97
C LEU A 90 16.00 6.82 -8.90
N PHE A 91 16.39 5.57 -9.09
CA PHE A 91 16.29 4.51 -8.09
C PHE A 91 17.51 4.61 -7.17
N PHE A 92 17.34 4.47 -5.86
CA PHE A 92 18.43 4.67 -4.91
C PHE A 92 18.29 3.80 -3.66
N ASP A 93 19.43 3.32 -3.19
CA ASP A 93 19.62 2.50 -1.99
C ASP A 93 21.03 2.72 -1.42
N THR A 94 21.21 2.59 -0.09
CA THR A 94 22.52 2.78 0.54
C THR A 94 22.97 1.61 1.41
N GLU A 95 24.27 1.34 1.38
CA GLU A 95 24.92 0.51 2.37
C GLU A 95 25.69 1.41 3.34
N THR A 96 25.41 1.26 4.62
CA THR A 96 25.90 2.19 5.64
C THR A 96 26.70 1.46 6.72
N THR A 97 27.59 2.17 7.41
CA THR A 97 28.46 1.61 8.47
C THR A 97 27.73 1.15 9.74
N GLY A 98 26.41 1.35 9.83
CA GLY A 98 25.59 1.00 10.99
C GLY A 98 24.10 1.15 10.71
N LEU A 99 23.25 0.72 11.64
CA LEU A 99 21.80 0.63 11.43
C LEU A 99 21.00 1.87 11.88
N GLY A 100 21.69 2.95 12.28
CA GLY A 100 21.05 4.16 12.82
C GLY A 100 21.24 5.39 11.93
N VAL A 101 20.41 6.41 12.12
CA VAL A 101 20.49 7.70 11.39
C VAL A 101 21.44 8.73 12.03
N GLY A 102 22.22 8.32 13.03
CA GLY A 102 23.13 9.21 13.76
C GLY A 102 24.31 9.69 12.90
N ALA A 103 24.92 10.81 13.28
CA ALA A 103 26.01 11.45 12.52
C ALA A 103 27.26 10.57 12.29
N GLY A 104 27.43 9.50 13.08
CA GLY A 104 28.49 8.53 12.89
C GLY A 104 28.21 7.48 11.80
N ASN A 105 27.00 7.42 11.26
CA ASN A 105 26.68 6.51 10.17
C ASN A 105 27.05 7.15 8.83
N VAL A 106 27.89 6.45 8.07
CA VAL A 106 28.37 6.87 6.76
C VAL A 106 27.85 5.89 5.72
N PRO A 107 27.20 6.36 4.64
CA PRO A 107 26.92 5.52 3.48
C PRO A 107 28.25 5.22 2.80
N PHE A 108 28.79 4.02 3.03
CA PHE A 108 30.04 3.62 2.40
C PHE A 108 29.81 3.19 0.95
N MET A 109 28.57 2.86 0.60
CA MET A 109 28.12 2.65 -0.77
C MET A 109 26.79 3.36 -1.01
N VAL A 110 26.69 4.03 -2.16
CA VAL A 110 25.47 4.59 -2.72
C VAL A 110 25.19 3.85 -4.02
N GLY A 111 24.14 3.03 -4.02
CA GLY A 111 23.58 2.42 -5.23
C GLY A 111 22.59 3.37 -5.87
N ILE A 112 22.67 3.51 -7.19
CA ILE A 112 21.72 4.27 -7.97
C ILE A 112 21.36 3.54 -9.27
N GLY A 113 20.13 3.69 -9.71
CA GLY A 113 19.63 3.15 -10.97
C GLY A 113 18.89 4.22 -11.75
N TYR A 114 19.08 4.28 -13.07
CA TYR A 114 18.36 5.22 -13.91
C TYR A 114 18.38 4.80 -15.38
N TYR A 115 17.44 5.32 -16.17
CA TYR A 115 17.41 5.08 -17.61
C TYR A 115 18.27 6.09 -18.36
N THR A 116 19.03 5.59 -19.34
CA THR A 116 19.63 6.43 -20.38
C THR A 116 19.26 5.87 -21.75
N GLY A 117 18.29 6.50 -22.40
CA GLY A 117 17.61 5.88 -23.54
C GLY A 117 16.89 4.60 -23.10
N GLU A 118 17.11 3.50 -23.82
CA GLU A 118 16.47 2.20 -23.55
C GLU A 118 17.25 1.33 -22.55
N MET A 119 18.38 1.82 -22.02
CA MET A 119 19.24 1.06 -21.12
C MET A 119 19.01 1.47 -19.67
N PHE A 120 18.73 0.50 -18.81
CA PHE A 120 18.74 0.71 -17.37
C PHE A 120 20.18 0.57 -16.85
N THR A 121 20.71 1.65 -16.29
CA THR A 121 22.07 1.70 -15.75
C THR A 121 22.02 1.68 -14.24
N VAL A 122 22.78 0.77 -13.63
CA VAL A 122 23.04 0.75 -12.20
C VAL A 122 24.48 1.22 -11.96
N GLU A 123 24.65 2.22 -11.11
CA GLU A 123 25.96 2.66 -10.63
C GLU A 123 26.04 2.49 -9.13
N GLN A 124 27.18 2.03 -8.65
CA GLN A 124 27.44 1.86 -7.23
C GLN A 124 28.70 2.64 -6.92
N LEU A 125 28.53 3.70 -6.13
CA LEU A 125 29.57 4.61 -5.72
C LEU A 125 30.01 4.17 -4.32
N MET A 126 31.27 3.78 -4.16
CA MET A 126 31.77 3.23 -2.91
C MET A 126 33.04 3.97 -2.48
N ILE A 127 33.16 4.27 -1.19
CA ILE A 127 34.33 4.91 -0.61
C ILE A 127 35.25 3.88 0.03
N ARG A 128 36.55 3.94 -0.25
CA ARG A 128 37.55 3.03 0.35
C ARG A 128 37.96 3.45 1.75
N ASN A 129 37.70 4.71 2.07
CA ASN A 129 37.93 5.34 3.36
C ASN A 129 37.10 6.63 3.46
N PRO A 130 36.85 7.17 4.66
CA PRO A 130 35.98 8.33 4.84
C PRO A 130 36.42 9.62 4.11
N ALA A 131 37.69 9.78 3.75
CA ALA A 131 38.15 10.99 3.05
C ALA A 131 37.66 11.06 1.59
N GLU A 132 37.19 9.95 1.03
CA GLU A 132 36.66 9.86 -0.33
C GLU A 132 35.18 10.26 -0.43
N GLU A 133 34.50 10.43 0.70
CA GLU A 133 33.08 10.77 0.74
C GLU A 133 32.78 12.07 -0.01
N HIS A 134 33.64 13.10 0.14
CA HIS A 134 33.45 14.35 -0.56
C HIS A 134 33.39 14.18 -2.08
N ALA A 135 34.30 13.38 -2.66
CA ALA A 135 34.33 13.12 -4.09
C ALA A 135 33.08 12.37 -4.57
N MET A 136 32.63 11.37 -3.80
CA MET A 136 31.41 10.61 -4.08
C MET A 136 30.17 11.51 -4.05
N LEU A 137 30.05 12.39 -3.04
CA LEU A 137 28.91 13.28 -2.90
C LEU A 137 28.86 14.37 -3.97
N VAL A 138 30.02 14.91 -4.39
CA VAL A 138 30.08 15.86 -5.52
C VAL A 138 29.56 15.20 -6.80
N TYR A 139 30.01 13.98 -7.10
CA TYR A 139 29.49 13.23 -8.26
C TYR A 139 27.98 13.00 -8.15
N LEU A 140 27.50 12.58 -6.98
CA LEU A 140 26.08 12.34 -6.76
C LEU A 140 25.25 13.63 -6.89
N GLN A 141 25.75 14.76 -6.40
CA GLN A 141 25.10 16.07 -6.52
C GLN A 141 24.87 16.45 -7.97
N GLU A 142 25.91 16.40 -8.80
CA GLU A 142 25.84 16.71 -10.23
C GLU A 142 24.88 15.77 -10.96
N LEU A 143 24.87 14.50 -10.57
CA LEU A 143 24.00 13.51 -11.17
C LEU A 143 22.53 13.72 -10.81
N LEU A 144 22.24 14.11 -9.56
CA LEU A 144 20.89 14.35 -9.05
C LEU A 144 20.16 15.46 -9.81
N GLU A 145 20.87 16.44 -10.37
CA GLU A 145 20.28 17.54 -11.16
C GLU A 145 19.48 17.07 -12.39
N ARG A 146 19.69 15.83 -12.83
CA ARG A 146 18.99 15.23 -13.98
C ARG A 146 17.60 14.70 -13.65
N PHE A 147 17.27 14.53 -12.37
CA PHE A 147 16.12 13.76 -11.93
C PHE A 147 15.17 14.62 -11.12
N THR A 148 13.87 14.35 -11.28
CA THR A 148 12.80 15.02 -10.52
C THR A 148 12.18 14.09 -9.49
N HIS A 149 12.45 12.79 -9.60
CA HIS A 149 11.86 11.76 -8.73
C HIS A 149 12.92 10.80 -8.19
N ILE A 150 12.89 10.55 -6.88
CA ILE A 150 13.66 9.48 -6.24
C ILE A 150 12.73 8.33 -5.89
N VAL A 151 13.06 7.14 -6.36
CA VAL A 151 12.43 5.89 -5.98
C VAL A 151 13.33 5.14 -5.00
N SER A 152 12.76 4.72 -3.88
CA SER A 152 13.49 3.98 -2.85
C SER A 152 12.57 2.99 -2.12
N TYR A 153 13.16 2.16 -1.26
CA TYR A 153 12.41 1.29 -0.35
C TYR A 153 12.78 1.62 1.08
N ASN A 154 11.88 2.31 1.81
CA ASN A 154 12.15 2.90 3.12
C ASN A 154 13.12 4.10 3.11
N GLY A 155 13.55 4.57 1.95
CA GLY A 155 14.56 5.63 1.83
C GLY A 155 14.10 6.98 2.36
N ARG A 156 12.79 7.26 2.37
CA ARG A 156 12.27 8.53 2.91
C ARG A 156 12.59 8.73 4.38
N THR A 157 12.61 7.64 5.15
CA THR A 157 12.82 7.70 6.62
C THR A 157 14.20 7.25 7.07
N PHE A 158 14.98 6.63 6.17
CA PHE A 158 16.28 6.06 6.51
C PHE A 158 17.40 6.63 5.64
N ASP A 159 17.50 6.21 4.38
CA ASP A 159 18.64 6.50 3.51
C ASP A 159 18.77 7.99 3.16
N TRP A 160 17.65 8.63 2.76
CA TRP A 160 17.67 10.03 2.34
C TRP A 160 18.05 10.99 3.48
N PRO A 161 17.47 10.89 4.70
CA PRO A 161 17.93 11.69 5.84
C PRO A 161 19.43 11.54 6.15
N ILE A 162 19.98 10.31 6.05
CA ILE A 162 21.41 10.06 6.24
C ILE A 162 22.21 10.83 5.17
N LEU A 163 21.85 10.66 3.91
CA LEU A 163 22.54 11.31 2.80
C LEU A 163 22.50 12.84 2.90
N LYS A 164 21.34 13.45 3.23
CA LYS A 164 21.22 14.89 3.48
C LYS A 164 22.19 15.37 4.56
N ASN A 165 22.29 14.63 5.66
CA ASN A 165 23.24 14.97 6.72
C ASN A 165 24.69 14.91 6.22
N ARG A 166 25.03 13.96 5.34
CA ARG A 166 26.38 13.86 4.76
C ARG A 166 26.71 15.02 3.82
N PHE A 167 25.75 15.48 3.02
CA PHE A 167 25.90 16.70 2.21
C PHE A 167 26.21 17.92 3.09
N VAL A 168 25.45 18.11 4.19
CA VAL A 168 25.68 19.21 5.15
C VAL A 168 27.06 19.12 5.78
N LEU A 169 27.48 17.93 6.24
CA LEU A 169 28.79 17.73 6.87
C LEU A 169 29.96 17.99 5.90
N ASN A 170 29.77 17.68 4.62
CA ASN A 170 30.73 17.96 3.55
C ASN A 170 30.62 19.39 2.98
N ARG A 171 29.76 20.24 3.56
CA ARG A 171 29.53 21.63 3.13
C ARG A 171 29.08 21.75 1.67
N LEU A 172 28.35 20.76 1.19
CA LEU A 172 27.76 20.73 -0.13
C LEU A 172 26.28 21.14 -0.04
N ASN A 173 25.81 21.94 -1.00
CA ASN A 173 24.44 22.42 -1.03
C ASN A 173 23.55 21.47 -1.84
N LEU A 174 22.72 20.69 -1.16
CA LEU A 174 21.70 19.87 -1.82
C LEU A 174 20.37 20.61 -1.83
N ASP A 175 19.92 21.07 -3.00
CA ASP A 175 18.55 21.56 -3.17
C ASP A 175 17.63 20.38 -3.52
N ASP A 176 16.89 19.89 -2.53
CA ASP A 176 15.94 18.79 -2.69
C ASP A 176 14.48 19.25 -2.59
N THR A 177 14.22 20.56 -2.70
CA THR A 177 12.89 21.14 -2.49
C THR A 177 11.86 20.65 -3.51
N GLU A 178 12.27 20.52 -4.77
CA GLU A 178 11.43 20.06 -5.89
C GLU A 178 11.53 18.54 -6.12
N LEU A 179 12.32 17.82 -5.32
CA LEU A 179 12.59 16.40 -5.52
C LEU A 179 11.49 15.53 -4.91
N LEU A 180 10.70 14.89 -5.78
CA LEU A 180 9.57 14.07 -5.35
C LEU A 180 10.00 12.65 -4.99
N GLN A 181 9.53 12.13 -3.86
CA GLN A 181 9.93 10.80 -3.39
C GLN A 181 8.83 9.74 -3.52
N LEU A 182 9.17 8.65 -4.21
CA LEU A 182 8.40 7.43 -4.36
C LEU A 182 8.98 6.35 -3.43
N ASP A 183 8.46 6.26 -2.20
CA ASP A 183 8.88 5.22 -1.25
C ASP A 183 7.94 4.01 -1.33
N LEU A 184 8.46 2.93 -1.92
CA LEU A 184 7.67 1.74 -2.26
C LEU A 184 7.31 0.89 -1.03
N LEU A 185 7.98 1.07 0.13
CA LEU A 185 7.69 0.29 1.33
C LEU A 185 6.24 0.50 1.80
N TYR A 186 5.72 1.73 1.70
CA TYR A 186 4.38 2.05 2.17
C TYR A 186 3.30 1.43 1.28
N ALA A 187 3.51 1.41 -0.04
CA ALA A 187 2.64 0.71 -0.97
C ALA A 187 2.69 -0.80 -0.72
N SER A 188 3.88 -1.38 -0.58
CA SER A 188 4.07 -2.80 -0.25
C SER A 188 3.38 -3.20 1.05
N ARG A 189 3.50 -2.39 2.12
CA ARG A 189 2.77 -2.63 3.38
C ARG A 189 1.26 -2.46 3.22
N SER A 190 0.82 -1.55 2.36
CA SER A 190 -0.60 -1.36 2.08
C SER A 190 -1.20 -2.64 1.51
N LEU A 191 -0.50 -3.34 0.63
CA LEU A 191 -1.00 -4.57 0.00
C LEU A 191 -0.72 -5.82 0.84
N TRP A 192 0.48 -5.96 1.41
CA TRP A 192 1.01 -7.28 1.78
C TRP A 192 1.34 -7.49 3.26
N ARG A 193 1.15 -6.50 4.14
CA ARG A 193 1.55 -6.62 5.56
C ARG A 193 0.93 -7.81 6.31
N ASN A 194 -0.20 -8.33 5.82
CA ASN A 194 -0.96 -9.42 6.44
C ASN A 194 -0.84 -10.73 5.64
N THR A 195 -0.24 -10.70 4.46
CA THR A 195 -0.07 -11.88 3.57
C THR A 195 1.39 -12.29 3.40
N LEU A 196 2.34 -11.47 3.88
CA LEU A 196 3.76 -11.80 3.93
C LEU A 196 4.27 -11.82 5.38
N PRO A 197 5.24 -12.69 5.71
CA PRO A 197 5.85 -12.72 7.04
C PRO A 197 6.60 -11.41 7.36
N SER A 198 7.09 -10.71 6.34
CA SER A 198 7.63 -9.36 6.45
C SER A 198 7.56 -8.64 5.10
N CYS A 199 7.38 -7.33 5.11
CA CYS A 199 7.54 -6.49 3.91
C CYS A 199 8.99 -5.98 3.76
N ARG A 200 10.00 -6.82 4.03
CA ARG A 200 11.39 -6.52 3.63
C ARG A 200 11.52 -6.69 2.12
N LEU A 201 12.40 -5.92 1.47
CA LEU A 201 12.52 -5.89 0.02
C LEU A 201 12.75 -7.29 -0.57
N SER A 202 13.69 -8.06 -0.03
CA SER A 202 13.97 -9.44 -0.45
C SER A 202 12.77 -10.38 -0.33
N LYS A 203 11.90 -10.20 0.67
CA LYS A 203 10.68 -11.02 0.81
C LYS A 203 9.57 -10.61 -0.15
N VAL A 204 9.46 -9.32 -0.43
CA VAL A 204 8.55 -8.83 -1.48
C VAL A 204 9.00 -9.34 -2.85
N GLU A 205 10.29 -9.24 -3.13
CA GLU A 205 10.92 -9.70 -4.38
C GLU A 205 10.67 -11.20 -4.63
N GLU A 206 11.02 -12.05 -3.66
CA GLU A 206 10.79 -13.50 -3.72
C GLU A 206 9.30 -13.84 -3.92
N SER A 207 8.43 -13.32 -3.05
CA SER A 207 7.03 -13.76 -2.99
C SER A 207 6.11 -13.10 -4.02
N ARG A 208 6.45 -11.92 -4.55
CA ARG A 208 5.56 -11.11 -5.40
C ARG A 208 6.15 -10.78 -6.77
N LEU A 209 7.46 -10.69 -6.87
CA LEU A 209 8.12 -10.47 -8.16
C LEU A 209 8.65 -11.78 -8.76
N GLY A 210 8.71 -12.87 -7.98
CA GLY A 210 9.18 -14.18 -8.46
C GLY A 210 10.68 -14.19 -8.76
N PHE A 211 11.45 -13.38 -8.03
CA PHE A 211 12.91 -13.38 -8.12
C PHE A 211 13.51 -13.95 -6.85
N GLU A 212 14.19 -15.08 -6.97
CA GLU A 212 14.91 -15.72 -5.87
C GLU A 212 16.38 -15.36 -5.95
N ARG A 213 16.90 -14.76 -4.87
CA ARG A 213 18.32 -14.44 -4.77
C ARG A 213 19.12 -15.71 -4.47
N ILE A 214 20.18 -15.94 -5.23
CA ILE A 214 21.11 -17.06 -5.03
C ILE A 214 22.32 -16.53 -4.25
N ASP A 215 22.66 -17.18 -3.13
CA ASP A 215 23.84 -16.88 -2.29
C ASP A 215 23.96 -15.40 -1.87
N ASP A 216 22.83 -14.74 -1.61
CA ASP A 216 22.80 -13.32 -1.23
C ASP A 216 23.35 -13.10 0.18
N VAL A 217 24.16 -12.04 0.32
CA VAL A 217 24.64 -11.60 1.62
C VAL A 217 23.48 -10.93 2.36
N PRO A 218 23.19 -11.29 3.62
CA PRO A 218 22.22 -10.56 4.40
C PRO A 218 22.66 -9.09 4.53
N GLY A 219 21.83 -8.11 4.17
CA GLY A 219 22.20 -6.69 4.24
C GLY A 219 22.73 -6.23 5.60
N SER A 220 22.33 -6.89 6.70
CA SER A 220 22.91 -6.65 8.04
C SER A 220 24.40 -6.97 8.17
N MET A 221 24.98 -7.73 7.23
CA MET A 221 26.41 -8.06 7.16
C MET A 221 27.23 -7.03 6.39
N ALA A 222 26.60 -6.15 5.60
CA ALA A 222 27.29 -5.16 4.78
C ALA A 222 28.26 -4.26 5.60
N PRO A 223 27.89 -3.74 6.79
CA PRO A 223 28.84 -3.00 7.63
C PRO A 223 30.06 -3.85 8.04
N THR A 224 29.83 -5.10 8.44
CA THR A 224 30.89 -6.02 8.88
C THR A 224 31.88 -6.29 7.76
N LEU A 225 31.39 -6.57 6.55
CA LEU A 225 32.22 -6.83 5.38
C LEU A 225 33.01 -5.58 4.95
N TYR A 226 32.42 -4.38 5.10
CA TYR A 226 33.15 -3.13 4.88
C TYR A 226 34.28 -2.92 5.89
N PHE A 227 34.05 -3.19 7.18
CA PHE A 227 35.13 -3.13 8.19
C PHE A 227 36.21 -4.19 7.96
N GLN A 228 35.84 -5.38 7.50
CA GLN A 228 36.80 -6.40 7.10
C GLN A 228 37.65 -5.94 5.91
N TYR A 229 37.03 -5.38 4.87
CA TYR A 229 37.74 -4.75 3.76
C TYR A 229 38.71 -3.66 4.25
N LEU A 230 38.29 -2.80 5.19
CA LEU A 230 39.16 -1.75 5.71
C LEU A 230 40.42 -2.32 6.40
N ALA A 231 40.32 -3.49 7.03
CA ALA A 231 41.41 -4.16 7.72
C ALA A 231 42.32 -4.95 6.77
N GLU A 232 41.72 -5.75 5.88
CA GLU A 232 42.44 -6.71 5.01
C GLU A 232 42.90 -6.07 3.69
N LYS A 233 42.25 -4.97 3.28
CA LYS A 233 42.42 -4.31 1.98
C LYS A 233 42.16 -5.22 0.77
N ASP A 234 41.42 -6.30 0.95
CA ASP A 234 40.97 -7.16 -0.14
C ASP A 234 39.56 -6.76 -0.60
N PRO A 235 39.40 -6.20 -1.82
CA PRO A 235 38.09 -5.85 -2.37
C PRO A 235 37.14 -7.04 -2.49
N PHE A 236 37.65 -8.27 -2.67
CA PHE A 236 36.82 -9.45 -2.92
C PHE A 236 35.81 -9.73 -1.80
N VAL A 237 36.15 -9.37 -0.56
CA VAL A 237 35.27 -9.44 0.63
C VAL A 237 33.94 -8.68 0.42
N LEU A 238 33.93 -7.64 -0.43
CA LEU A 238 32.76 -6.82 -0.72
C LEU A 238 31.93 -7.31 -1.91
N GLN A 239 32.31 -8.41 -2.57
CA GLN A 239 31.60 -8.91 -3.76
C GLN A 239 30.11 -9.09 -3.50
N GLY A 240 29.75 -9.72 -2.37
CA GLY A 240 28.35 -9.94 -2.01
C GLY A 240 27.59 -8.64 -1.71
N VAL A 241 28.24 -7.61 -1.17
CA VAL A 241 27.62 -6.30 -0.91
C VAL A 241 27.30 -5.58 -2.23
N PHE A 242 28.21 -5.60 -3.20
CA PHE A 242 27.93 -5.05 -4.52
C PHE A 242 26.80 -5.79 -5.24
N ILE A 243 26.73 -7.12 -5.12
CA ILE A 243 25.64 -7.90 -5.73
C ILE A 243 24.30 -7.60 -5.03
N HIS A 244 24.28 -7.54 -3.70
CA HIS A 244 23.09 -7.21 -2.91
C HIS A 244 22.49 -5.87 -3.30
N ASN A 245 23.30 -4.81 -3.24
CA ASN A 245 22.85 -3.46 -3.58
C ASN A 245 22.46 -3.33 -5.06
N GLU A 246 23.13 -4.05 -5.98
CA GLU A 246 22.71 -4.12 -7.38
C GLU A 246 21.30 -4.72 -7.50
N HIS A 247 21.04 -5.86 -6.86
CA HIS A 247 19.71 -6.48 -6.85
C HIS A 247 18.66 -5.57 -6.22
N ASP A 248 18.97 -4.88 -5.13
CA ASP A 248 18.04 -3.93 -4.50
C ASP A 248 17.63 -2.84 -5.48
N ILE A 249 18.58 -2.20 -6.17
CA ILE A 249 18.29 -1.18 -7.18
C ILE A 249 17.42 -1.70 -8.33
N VAL A 250 17.74 -2.88 -8.88
CA VAL A 250 16.96 -3.49 -9.97
C VAL A 250 15.56 -3.89 -9.49
N THR A 251 15.45 -4.33 -8.23
CA THR A 251 14.16 -4.65 -7.60
C THR A 251 13.29 -3.42 -7.45
N LEU A 252 13.85 -2.25 -7.13
CA LEU A 252 13.08 -1.02 -7.08
C LEU A 252 12.44 -0.71 -8.44
N ALA A 253 13.17 -0.92 -9.54
CA ALA A 253 12.63 -0.74 -10.88
C ALA A 253 11.49 -1.74 -11.17
N ALA A 254 11.69 -3.03 -10.88
CA ALA A 254 10.68 -4.07 -11.06
C ALA A 254 9.42 -3.84 -10.20
N LEU A 255 9.60 -3.44 -8.94
CA LEU A 255 8.49 -3.15 -8.03
C LEU A 255 7.74 -1.88 -8.44
N THR A 256 8.43 -0.91 -9.03
CA THR A 256 7.78 0.27 -9.62
C THR A 256 6.93 -0.11 -10.83
N ILE A 257 7.40 -1.06 -11.65
CA ILE A 257 6.58 -1.64 -12.73
C ILE A 257 5.32 -2.28 -12.16
N HIS A 258 5.45 -3.09 -11.11
CA HIS A 258 4.30 -3.73 -10.44
C HIS A 258 3.23 -2.71 -10.02
N PHE A 259 3.61 -1.68 -9.26
CA PHE A 259 2.65 -0.66 -8.81
C PHE A 259 2.10 0.20 -9.95
N GLY A 260 2.94 0.51 -10.95
CA GLY A 260 2.51 1.24 -12.14
C GLY A 260 1.45 0.47 -12.93
N LYS A 261 1.62 -0.85 -13.12
CA LYS A 261 0.59 -1.73 -13.73
C LYS A 261 -0.70 -1.75 -12.92
N LEU A 262 -0.60 -1.86 -11.59
CA LEU A 262 -1.79 -1.77 -10.74
C LEU A 262 -2.54 -0.45 -10.94
N LEU A 263 -1.86 0.66 -11.20
CA LEU A 263 -2.49 1.98 -11.40
C LEU A 263 -3.00 2.24 -12.83
N ARG A 264 -2.66 1.39 -13.81
CA ARG A 264 -3.14 1.51 -15.20
C ARG A 264 -4.65 1.27 -15.28
N PRO A 265 -5.42 2.11 -15.99
CA PRO A 265 -6.88 1.94 -16.11
C PRO A 265 -7.31 0.64 -16.80
N ASP A 266 -6.58 0.24 -17.85
CA ASP A 266 -6.97 -0.84 -18.77
C ASP A 266 -6.14 -2.13 -18.59
N ASP A 267 -5.22 -2.16 -17.63
CA ASP A 267 -4.33 -3.29 -17.40
C ASP A 267 -4.93 -4.20 -16.33
N ASN A 268 -5.74 -5.15 -16.79
CA ASN A 268 -6.37 -6.16 -15.97
C ASN A 268 -6.08 -7.54 -16.55
N ASP A 269 -5.39 -8.35 -15.78
CA ASP A 269 -5.31 -9.79 -16.00
C ASP A 269 -6.32 -10.46 -15.05
N PRO A 270 -7.51 -10.85 -15.55
CA PRO A 270 -8.53 -11.47 -14.71
C PRO A 270 -8.04 -12.73 -14.02
N ASP A 271 -7.14 -13.49 -14.65
CA ASP A 271 -6.60 -14.72 -14.08
C ASP A 271 -5.65 -14.38 -12.92
N LEU A 272 -4.79 -13.37 -13.09
CA LEU A 272 -3.91 -12.90 -12.02
C LEU A 272 -4.71 -12.41 -10.80
N ILE A 273 -5.73 -11.58 -11.02
CA ILE A 273 -6.56 -11.05 -9.93
C ILE A 273 -7.31 -12.20 -9.23
N SER A 274 -7.87 -13.14 -9.99
CA SER A 274 -8.64 -14.26 -9.43
C SER A 274 -7.81 -15.21 -8.57
N ASN A 275 -6.50 -15.27 -8.82
CA ASN A 275 -5.56 -16.10 -8.06
C ASN A 275 -5.07 -15.44 -6.76
N LEU A 276 -5.41 -14.18 -6.48
CA LEU A 276 -5.00 -13.52 -5.25
C LEU A 276 -5.78 -14.02 -4.02
N GLU A 277 -5.12 -13.96 -2.87
CA GLU A 277 -5.74 -14.30 -1.59
C GLU A 277 -6.78 -13.25 -1.16
N PRO A 278 -7.83 -13.64 -0.41
CA PRO A 278 -8.90 -12.73 0.02
C PRO A 278 -8.41 -11.43 0.68
N GLU A 279 -7.46 -11.52 1.61
CA GLU A 279 -6.89 -10.34 2.28
C GLU A 279 -6.15 -9.44 1.27
N GLU A 280 -5.42 -10.01 0.32
CA GLU A 280 -4.69 -9.23 -0.68
C GLU A 280 -5.63 -8.54 -1.68
N LEU A 281 -6.70 -9.22 -2.10
CA LEU A 281 -7.76 -8.62 -2.92
C LEU A 281 -8.37 -7.40 -2.23
N PHE A 282 -8.76 -7.56 -0.96
CA PHE A 282 -9.37 -6.48 -0.19
C PHE A 282 -8.41 -5.30 -0.02
N ARG A 283 -7.16 -5.57 0.38
CA ARG A 283 -6.15 -4.54 0.62
C ARG A 283 -5.74 -3.81 -0.66
N THR A 284 -5.64 -4.52 -1.78
CA THR A 284 -5.34 -3.93 -3.09
C THR A 284 -6.51 -3.04 -3.53
N GLY A 285 -7.75 -3.48 -3.37
CA GLY A 285 -8.93 -2.67 -3.61
C GLY A 285 -8.94 -1.38 -2.79
N LEU A 286 -8.66 -1.47 -1.48
CA LEU A 286 -8.56 -0.28 -0.61
C LEU A 286 -7.44 0.67 -1.03
N TRP A 287 -6.28 0.13 -1.42
CA TRP A 287 -5.17 0.94 -1.89
C TRP A 287 -5.53 1.66 -3.19
N LEU A 288 -6.12 0.97 -4.17
CA LEU A 288 -6.57 1.58 -5.42
C LEU A 288 -7.63 2.66 -5.21
N ASP A 289 -8.58 2.45 -4.30
CA ASP A 289 -9.59 3.44 -3.94
C ASP A 289 -8.93 4.71 -3.36
N LYS A 290 -7.95 4.53 -2.47
CA LYS A 290 -7.13 5.63 -1.92
C LYS A 290 -6.31 6.35 -3.01
N MET A 291 -5.84 5.63 -4.02
CA MET A 291 -5.08 6.17 -5.15
C MET A 291 -5.99 6.79 -6.24
N ALA A 292 -7.26 7.07 -5.92
CA ALA A 292 -8.26 7.61 -6.84
C ALA A 292 -8.42 6.75 -8.12
N ARG A 293 -8.44 5.42 -7.95
CA ARG A 293 -8.77 4.43 -8.99
C ARG A 293 -10.01 3.61 -8.62
N PRO A 294 -11.18 4.25 -8.44
CA PRO A 294 -12.38 3.57 -7.91
C PRO A 294 -12.93 2.47 -8.85
N ALA A 295 -12.81 2.67 -10.17
CA ALA A 295 -13.22 1.65 -11.14
C ALA A 295 -12.39 0.37 -11.00
N LYS A 296 -11.07 0.52 -10.79
CA LYS A 296 -10.18 -0.61 -10.59
C LYS A 296 -10.34 -1.23 -9.21
N ALA A 297 -10.49 -0.41 -8.16
CA ALA A 297 -10.83 -0.89 -6.83
C ALA A 297 -12.09 -1.77 -6.83
N SER A 298 -13.13 -1.34 -7.55
CA SER A 298 -14.39 -2.09 -7.69
C SER A 298 -14.17 -3.48 -8.30
N GLN A 299 -13.27 -3.63 -9.27
CA GLN A 299 -12.97 -4.93 -9.87
C GLN A 299 -12.35 -5.92 -8.86
N TYR A 300 -11.43 -5.45 -8.02
CA TYR A 300 -10.86 -6.28 -6.95
C TYR A 300 -11.92 -6.67 -5.91
N PHE A 301 -12.82 -5.73 -5.56
CA PHE A 301 -13.93 -6.01 -4.66
C PHE A 301 -15.00 -6.92 -5.27
N ASP A 302 -15.20 -6.88 -6.59
CA ASP A 302 -16.10 -7.77 -7.32
C ASP A 302 -15.56 -9.20 -7.30
N VAL A 303 -14.28 -9.39 -7.64
CA VAL A 303 -13.63 -10.71 -7.58
C VAL A 303 -13.67 -11.27 -6.16
N LEU A 304 -13.37 -10.45 -5.15
CA LEU A 304 -13.48 -10.87 -3.75
C LEU A 304 -14.91 -11.24 -3.35
N TYR A 305 -15.90 -10.44 -3.76
CA TYR A 305 -17.31 -10.70 -3.48
C TYR A 305 -17.76 -12.05 -4.05
N GLU A 306 -17.45 -12.31 -5.33
CA GLU A 306 -17.76 -13.59 -5.98
C GLU A 306 -17.02 -14.76 -5.32
N LYS A 307 -15.74 -14.58 -4.95
CA LYS A 307 -14.95 -15.61 -4.26
C LYS A 307 -15.57 -15.99 -2.91
N LEU A 308 -16.01 -14.99 -2.14
CA LEU A 308 -16.59 -15.20 -0.81
C LEU A 308 -17.99 -15.83 -0.84
N LEU A 309 -18.79 -15.55 -1.86
CA LEU A 309 -20.16 -16.09 -1.96
C LEU A 309 -20.26 -17.42 -2.72
N ASN A 310 -19.37 -17.68 -3.70
CA ASN A 310 -19.48 -18.86 -4.57
C ASN A 310 -18.40 -19.91 -4.30
N ASN A 311 -17.22 -19.51 -3.79
CA ASN A 311 -16.04 -20.38 -3.65
C ASN A 311 -15.55 -20.47 -2.18
N ALA A 312 -16.47 -20.38 -1.22
CA ALA A 312 -16.20 -20.43 0.22
C ALA A 312 -15.38 -21.65 0.67
N ALA A 313 -15.57 -22.81 0.03
CA ALA A 313 -15.01 -24.08 0.51
C ALA A 313 -13.48 -24.18 0.45
N SER A 314 -12.79 -23.31 -0.30
CA SER A 314 -11.32 -23.31 -0.42
C SER A 314 -10.60 -22.34 0.52
N ILE A 315 -11.33 -21.52 1.28
CA ILE A 315 -10.76 -20.48 2.16
C ILE A 315 -10.81 -21.00 3.61
N GLN A 316 -9.77 -20.73 4.40
CA GLN A 316 -9.81 -21.06 5.82
C GLN A 316 -10.93 -20.28 6.53
N PRO A 317 -11.73 -20.91 7.42
CA PRO A 317 -12.92 -20.27 7.99
C PRO A 317 -12.67 -18.91 8.66
N ASP A 318 -11.56 -18.77 9.40
CA ASP A 318 -11.22 -17.53 10.11
C ASP A 318 -10.84 -16.39 9.14
N GLU A 319 -10.15 -16.74 8.04
CA GLU A 319 -9.81 -15.80 6.97
C GLU A 319 -11.08 -15.37 6.21
N GLN A 320 -11.95 -16.33 5.90
CA GLN A 320 -13.21 -16.07 5.22
C GLN A 320 -14.12 -15.15 6.06
N GLU A 321 -14.28 -15.42 7.36
CA GLU A 321 -15.04 -14.55 8.27
C GLU A 321 -14.46 -13.13 8.27
N THR A 322 -13.13 -12.99 8.39
CA THR A 322 -12.46 -11.67 8.37
C THR A 322 -12.73 -10.91 7.07
N ALA A 323 -12.55 -11.57 5.91
CA ALA A 323 -12.76 -10.95 4.61
C ALA A 323 -14.21 -10.54 4.35
N LEU A 324 -15.18 -11.37 4.77
CA LEU A 324 -16.62 -11.05 4.68
C LEU A 324 -16.96 -9.77 5.44
N LEU A 325 -16.48 -9.66 6.68
CA LEU A 325 -16.79 -8.52 7.55
C LEU A 325 -16.14 -7.23 7.03
N GLN A 326 -14.87 -7.32 6.65
CA GLN A 326 -14.13 -6.20 6.07
C GLN A 326 -14.80 -5.66 4.80
N LEU A 327 -15.15 -6.55 3.86
CA LEU A 327 -15.79 -6.15 2.60
C LEU A 327 -17.23 -5.65 2.82
N ALA A 328 -17.99 -6.26 3.74
CA ALA A 328 -19.32 -5.78 4.09
C ALA A 328 -19.27 -4.36 4.71
N GLY A 329 -18.31 -4.12 5.60
CA GLY A 329 -18.06 -2.80 6.18
C GLY A 329 -17.72 -1.76 5.11
N TYR A 330 -16.89 -2.12 4.12
CA TYR A 330 -16.60 -1.26 2.97
C TYR A 330 -17.87 -0.95 2.16
N TYR A 331 -18.65 -1.96 1.75
CA TYR A 331 -19.88 -1.75 0.98
C TYR A 331 -20.92 -0.92 1.74
N LYS A 332 -21.04 -1.11 3.06
CA LYS A 332 -21.87 -0.26 3.92
C LYS A 332 -21.42 1.20 3.86
N LYS A 333 -20.11 1.45 3.95
CA LYS A 333 -19.52 2.80 3.93
C LYS A 333 -19.83 3.53 2.62
N ILE A 334 -19.77 2.84 1.48
CA ILE A 334 -20.07 3.43 0.16
C ILE A 334 -21.55 3.35 -0.23
N GLY A 335 -22.41 2.84 0.64
CA GLY A 335 -23.87 2.81 0.45
C GLY A 335 -24.40 1.65 -0.39
N LEU A 336 -23.58 0.67 -0.76
CA LEU A 336 -23.98 -0.55 -1.47
C LEU A 336 -24.53 -1.61 -0.51
N TYR A 337 -25.65 -1.29 0.14
CA TYR A 337 -26.23 -2.13 1.20
C TYR A 337 -26.60 -3.54 0.73
N HIS A 338 -27.07 -3.72 -0.51
CA HIS A 338 -27.47 -5.04 -1.00
C HIS A 338 -26.31 -6.05 -0.93
N ARG A 339 -25.09 -5.66 -1.31
CA ARG A 339 -23.89 -6.49 -1.20
C ARG A 339 -23.46 -6.69 0.25
N ALA A 340 -23.48 -5.62 1.06
CA ALA A 340 -23.13 -5.73 2.48
C ALA A 340 -24.02 -6.74 3.22
N LEU A 341 -25.33 -6.74 2.93
CA LEU A 341 -26.29 -7.68 3.53
C LEU A 341 -26.05 -9.12 3.10
N ALA A 342 -25.69 -9.35 1.83
CA ALA A 342 -25.35 -10.69 1.35
C ALA A 342 -24.14 -11.24 2.11
N LEU A 343 -23.08 -10.45 2.26
CA LEU A 343 -21.86 -10.83 2.99
C LEU A 343 -22.11 -11.06 4.49
N TRP A 344 -22.88 -10.19 5.16
CA TRP A 344 -23.23 -10.43 6.58
C TRP A 344 -24.08 -11.68 6.77
N LYS A 345 -25.00 -11.98 5.85
CA LYS A 345 -25.77 -13.23 5.89
C LYS A 345 -24.85 -14.43 5.72
N GLU A 346 -23.91 -14.37 4.79
CA GLU A 346 -22.91 -15.44 4.60
C GLU A 346 -22.03 -15.62 5.84
N ALA A 347 -21.60 -14.53 6.47
CA ALA A 347 -20.83 -14.56 7.72
C ALA A 347 -21.59 -15.23 8.89
N ILE A 348 -22.92 -15.12 8.91
CA ILE A 348 -23.77 -15.81 9.90
C ILE A 348 -23.84 -17.32 9.62
N LEU A 349 -23.79 -17.71 8.35
CA LEU A 349 -23.88 -19.11 7.92
C LEU A 349 -22.57 -19.85 8.11
N LEU A 350 -21.43 -19.16 7.98
CA LEU A 350 -20.15 -19.61 8.54
C LEU A 350 -20.37 -19.88 10.02
N LYS A 351 -20.44 -21.16 10.39
CA LYS A 351 -20.44 -21.61 11.78
C LYS A 351 -18.98 -21.57 12.22
N PRO A 352 -18.43 -20.46 12.74
CA PRO A 352 -17.00 -20.35 12.95
C PRO A 352 -16.61 -21.40 14.00
N ALA A 353 -15.47 -22.07 13.81
CA ALA A 353 -14.96 -23.02 14.79
C ALA A 353 -14.58 -22.33 16.13
N SER A 354 -14.45 -21.00 16.10
CA SER A 354 -14.09 -20.18 17.26
C SER A 354 -15.28 -19.91 18.19
N ILE A 355 -15.03 -20.04 19.49
CA ILE A 355 -15.92 -19.61 20.58
C ILE A 355 -16.09 -18.07 20.57
N SER A 356 -15.13 -17.34 19.98
CA SER A 356 -15.15 -15.88 19.83
C SER A 356 -15.87 -15.45 18.54
N MET A 357 -17.16 -15.75 18.46
CA MET A 357 -18.03 -15.40 17.33
C MET A 357 -18.26 -13.89 17.24
N GLN A 358 -18.21 -13.33 16.02
CA GLN A 358 -18.44 -11.89 15.78
C GLN A 358 -19.94 -11.54 15.76
N LEU A 359 -20.33 -10.54 16.54
CA LEU A 359 -21.73 -10.10 16.67
C LEU A 359 -22.13 -9.01 15.66
N GLU A 360 -21.15 -8.43 14.98
CA GLU A 360 -21.34 -7.32 14.04
C GLU A 360 -22.35 -7.66 12.93
N PRO A 361 -22.33 -8.82 12.25
CA PRO A 361 -23.30 -9.15 11.20
C PRO A 361 -24.76 -9.04 11.66
N TYR A 362 -25.08 -9.60 12.83
CA TYR A 362 -26.42 -9.57 13.37
C TYR A 362 -26.85 -8.14 13.71
N LEU A 363 -25.92 -7.33 14.23
CA LEU A 363 -26.18 -5.94 14.60
C LEU A 363 -26.55 -5.12 13.37
N GLU A 364 -25.76 -5.25 12.33
CA GLU A 364 -25.91 -4.52 11.08
C GLU A 364 -27.19 -4.94 10.34
N LEU A 365 -27.48 -6.24 10.28
CA LEU A 365 -28.73 -6.75 9.71
C LEU A 365 -29.96 -6.23 10.48
N ALA A 366 -29.93 -6.28 11.82
CA ALA A 366 -31.02 -5.74 12.64
C ALA A 366 -31.22 -4.23 12.40
N MET A 367 -30.14 -3.44 12.33
CA MET A 367 -30.23 -2.00 12.04
C MET A 367 -30.78 -1.71 10.67
N TYR A 368 -30.31 -2.45 9.66
CA TYR A 368 -30.77 -2.29 8.29
C TYR A 368 -32.28 -2.54 8.19
N TYR A 369 -32.75 -3.67 8.73
CA TYR A 369 -34.17 -4.02 8.68
C TYR A 369 -35.04 -3.09 9.55
N GLU A 370 -34.52 -2.56 10.67
CA GLU A 370 -35.24 -1.58 11.49
C GLU A 370 -35.40 -0.23 10.78
N HIS A 371 -34.30 0.32 10.28
CA HIS A 371 -34.24 1.73 9.88
C HIS A 371 -34.44 1.96 8.37
N ARG A 372 -33.99 1.03 7.52
CA ARG A 372 -34.08 1.17 6.05
C ARG A 372 -35.29 0.46 5.47
N GLU A 373 -35.42 -0.86 5.66
CA GLU A 373 -36.57 -1.64 5.14
C GLU A 373 -37.85 -1.46 5.96
N LYS A 374 -37.73 -1.02 7.21
CA LYS A 374 -38.85 -0.97 8.18
C LYS A 374 -39.54 -2.33 8.37
N ASN A 375 -38.79 -3.41 8.16
CA ASN A 375 -39.21 -4.79 8.43
C ASN A 375 -38.84 -5.14 9.87
N LEU A 376 -39.73 -4.78 10.79
CA LEU A 376 -39.51 -5.00 12.22
C LEU A 376 -39.41 -6.49 12.58
N GLY A 377 -40.05 -7.40 11.85
CA GLY A 377 -39.97 -8.84 12.10
C GLY A 377 -38.57 -9.38 11.87
N GLN A 378 -37.96 -9.03 10.72
CA GLN A 378 -36.56 -9.38 10.45
C GLN A 378 -35.59 -8.69 11.42
N ALA A 379 -35.86 -7.42 11.78
CA ALA A 379 -35.04 -6.71 12.76
C ALA A 379 -35.03 -7.39 14.13
N VAL A 380 -36.20 -7.86 14.61
CA VAL A 380 -36.32 -8.63 15.85
C VAL A 380 -35.62 -9.97 15.71
N PHE A 381 -35.82 -10.72 14.62
CA PHE A 381 -35.17 -12.01 14.38
C PHE A 381 -33.64 -11.93 14.54
N TYR A 382 -32.97 -11.02 13.84
CA TYR A 382 -31.52 -10.89 13.96
C TYR A 382 -31.07 -10.40 15.34
N ALA A 383 -31.86 -9.56 16.01
CA ALA A 383 -31.55 -9.12 17.38
C ALA A 383 -31.69 -10.25 18.41
N GLU A 384 -32.69 -11.12 18.27
CA GLU A 384 -32.89 -12.29 19.12
C GLU A 384 -31.82 -13.37 18.88
N GLU A 385 -31.42 -13.56 17.63
CA GLU A 385 -30.31 -14.44 17.27
C GLU A 385 -28.97 -13.98 17.88
N ALA A 386 -28.68 -12.68 17.84
CA ALA A 386 -27.52 -12.09 18.51
C ALA A 386 -27.59 -12.28 20.03
N TRP A 387 -28.75 -12.00 20.62
CA TRP A 387 -29.00 -12.12 22.06
C TRP A 387 -28.79 -13.56 22.56
N THR A 388 -29.35 -14.54 21.84
CA THR A 388 -29.20 -15.96 22.17
C THR A 388 -27.74 -16.39 22.18
N ARG A 389 -26.92 -15.85 21.28
CA ARG A 389 -25.48 -16.14 21.19
C ARG A 389 -24.68 -15.45 22.29
N LEU A 390 -24.98 -14.19 22.59
CA LEU A 390 -24.41 -13.46 23.73
C LEU A 390 -24.65 -14.21 25.05
N TRP A 391 -25.87 -14.67 25.27
CA TRP A 391 -26.23 -15.41 26.49
C TRP A 391 -25.41 -16.70 26.65
N ARG A 392 -25.13 -17.42 25.55
CA ARG A 392 -24.24 -18.60 25.58
C ARG A 392 -22.79 -18.22 25.95
N ARG A 393 -22.30 -17.07 25.48
CA ARG A 393 -20.95 -16.57 25.83
C ARG A 393 -20.82 -16.22 27.31
N ARG A 394 -21.87 -15.65 27.91
CA ARG A 394 -21.94 -15.33 29.34
C ARG A 394 -21.82 -16.57 30.24
N ALA A 395 -22.33 -17.72 29.78
CA ALA A 395 -22.18 -18.98 30.50
C ALA A 395 -20.69 -19.41 30.60
N LEU A 396 -19.85 -18.98 29.66
CA LEU A 396 -18.43 -19.30 29.58
C LEU A 396 -17.50 -18.24 30.20
N HIS A 397 -17.89 -16.95 30.19
CA HIS A 397 -17.09 -15.85 30.71
C HIS A 397 -17.88 -15.00 31.72
N ARG A 398 -17.82 -15.35 33.01
CA ARG A 398 -18.33 -14.48 34.08
C ARG A 398 -17.34 -13.35 34.36
N GLY A 399 -17.77 -12.10 34.17
CA GLY A 399 -17.09 -10.93 34.75
C GLY A 399 -16.41 -9.95 33.79
N ASP A 400 -16.58 -10.08 32.47
CA ASP A 400 -16.06 -9.08 31.53
C ASP A 400 -17.00 -7.88 31.41
N ARG A 401 -16.54 -6.71 31.88
CA ARG A 401 -17.29 -5.44 31.85
C ARG A 401 -17.69 -5.04 30.42
N LYS A 402 -16.84 -5.26 29.41
CA LYS A 402 -17.15 -4.91 28.02
C LYS A 402 -18.30 -5.76 27.48
N VAL A 403 -18.31 -7.06 27.83
CA VAL A 403 -19.39 -7.97 27.43
C VAL A 403 -20.72 -7.54 28.06
N ASN A 404 -20.71 -7.14 29.34
CA ASN A 404 -21.91 -6.64 30.02
C ASN A 404 -22.47 -5.34 29.39
N GLU A 405 -21.59 -4.42 28.96
CA GLU A 405 -22.01 -3.18 28.29
C GLU A 405 -22.63 -3.46 26.91
N ILE A 406 -22.05 -4.40 26.16
CA ILE A 406 -22.60 -4.88 24.89
C ILE A 406 -23.97 -5.53 25.12
N GLU A 407 -24.10 -6.44 26.10
CA GLU A 407 -25.38 -7.06 26.46
C GLU A 407 -26.46 -6.03 26.79
N ALA A 408 -26.16 -5.06 27.66
CA ALA A 408 -27.11 -4.03 28.04
C ALA A 408 -27.57 -3.18 26.83
N ALA A 409 -26.69 -2.93 25.87
CA ALA A 409 -27.05 -2.23 24.63
C ALA A 409 -28.00 -3.08 23.75
N TRP A 410 -27.76 -4.39 23.67
CA TRP A 410 -28.60 -5.33 22.93
C TRP A 410 -29.98 -5.51 23.55
N GLU A 411 -30.06 -5.67 24.87
CA GLU A 411 -31.32 -5.82 25.59
C GLU A 411 -32.23 -4.61 25.37
N LYS A 412 -31.67 -3.39 25.49
CA LYS A 412 -32.39 -2.13 25.21
C LYS A 412 -32.90 -2.06 23.77
N ARG A 413 -32.12 -2.54 22.80
CA ARG A 413 -32.53 -2.59 21.39
C ARG A 413 -33.67 -3.57 21.16
N LEU A 414 -33.58 -4.77 21.73
CA LEU A 414 -34.61 -5.79 21.60
C LEU A 414 -35.94 -5.30 22.22
N ALA A 415 -35.88 -4.74 23.43
CA ALA A 415 -37.05 -4.15 24.08
C ALA A 415 -37.68 -3.02 23.23
N ARG A 416 -36.85 -2.13 22.65
CA ARG A 416 -37.30 -1.08 21.73
C ARG A 416 -37.98 -1.65 20.49
N LEU A 417 -37.39 -2.66 19.87
CA LEU A 417 -37.91 -3.30 18.66
C LEU A 417 -39.26 -4.00 18.94
N GLN A 418 -39.33 -4.78 20.02
CA GLN A 418 -40.57 -5.46 20.44
C GLN A 418 -41.67 -4.45 20.77
N GLN A 419 -41.35 -3.33 21.41
CA GLN A 419 -42.32 -2.26 21.65
C GLN A 419 -42.82 -1.62 20.34
N LYS A 420 -41.94 -1.43 19.35
CA LYS A 420 -42.33 -0.93 18.02
C LYS A 420 -43.24 -1.92 17.28
N VAL A 421 -42.96 -3.22 17.36
CA VAL A 421 -43.81 -4.29 16.80
C VAL A 421 -45.21 -4.22 17.43
N ARG A 422 -45.30 -4.25 18.77
CA ARG A 422 -46.58 -4.16 19.50
C ARG A 422 -47.39 -2.91 19.14
N LYS A 423 -46.74 -1.76 18.98
CA LYS A 423 -47.41 -0.51 18.56
C LYS A 423 -47.92 -0.59 17.11
N LYS A 424 -47.19 -1.24 16.22
CA LYS A 424 -47.59 -1.42 14.81
C LYS A 424 -48.77 -2.40 14.70
N GLU A 425 -48.73 -3.50 15.45
CA GLU A 425 -49.82 -4.48 15.50
C GLU A 425 -51.09 -3.90 16.15
N GLY A 426 -50.94 -3.11 17.22
CA GLY A 426 -52.05 -2.40 17.85
C GLY A 426 -52.66 -1.25 17.03
N HIS A 427 -52.09 -0.90 15.87
CA HIS A 427 -52.66 0.08 14.92
C HIS A 427 -53.35 -0.58 13.71
N VAL A 428 -53.30 -1.91 13.56
CA VAL A 428 -53.86 -2.64 12.39
C VAL A 428 -55.24 -3.24 12.68
N GLN A 429 -55.81 -3.05 13.88
CA GLN A 429 -57.24 -3.30 14.10
C GLN A 429 -58.04 -2.02 13.85
N PRO A 430 -58.82 -1.89 12.76
CA PRO A 430 -59.92 -0.94 12.77
C PRO A 430 -60.97 -1.48 13.74
N GLN A 431 -61.22 -0.72 14.80
CA GLN A 431 -62.41 -0.87 15.63
C GLN A 431 -63.64 -0.80 14.71
N VAL A 432 -64.25 -1.96 14.44
CA VAL A 432 -65.62 -2.02 13.92
C VAL A 432 -66.52 -1.76 15.11
N ASP A 433 -66.72 -0.49 15.44
CA ASP A 433 -67.77 -0.08 16.37
C ASP A 433 -69.00 0.37 15.58
N LEU A 434 -69.90 -0.59 15.38
CA LEU A 434 -71.32 -0.36 15.17
C LEU A 434 -71.91 0.22 16.46
N ASN A 435 -72.03 1.54 16.57
CA ASN A 435 -73.31 2.18 16.86
C ASN A 435 -73.20 3.71 16.93
N SER A 436 -74.20 4.30 16.30
CA SER A 436 -74.46 5.72 16.13
C SER A 436 -74.92 6.42 17.41
N SER A 437 -74.51 7.69 17.53
CA SER A 437 -75.38 8.87 17.64
C SER A 437 -75.15 9.81 18.85
N ILE A 438 -75.01 11.10 18.49
CA ILE A 438 -75.46 12.33 19.18
C ILE A 438 -74.45 13.14 20.05
N SER A 439 -74.05 14.26 19.42
CA SER A 439 -73.94 15.66 19.89
C SER A 439 -72.86 16.15 20.86
N ASP A 440 -72.17 17.18 20.33
CA ASP A 440 -71.95 18.52 20.91
C ASP A 440 -70.67 18.89 21.69
N ALA A 441 -69.87 19.70 20.97
CA ALA A 441 -69.51 21.09 21.29
C ALA A 441 -68.31 21.41 22.22
N ARG A 442 -67.30 22.04 21.56
CA ARG A 442 -66.40 23.14 22.03
C ARG A 442 -65.39 22.73 23.13
N ARG A 443 -64.11 23.10 23.13
CA ARG A 443 -63.54 24.46 23.00
C ARG A 443 -61.98 24.42 23.11
N ILE A 444 -61.28 25.11 22.20
CA ILE A 444 -60.13 26.04 22.40
C ILE A 444 -58.74 25.54 22.89
N THR A 445 -57.79 25.62 21.94
CA THR A 445 -56.39 26.13 21.95
C THR A 445 -55.45 25.99 23.16
N LYS A 446 -54.21 25.54 22.91
CA LYS A 446 -53.00 26.41 22.92
C LYS A 446 -51.77 25.70 22.33
N ARG A 447 -51.09 26.42 21.42
CA ARG A 447 -49.75 26.14 20.86
C ARG A 447 -48.67 26.22 21.95
N SER A 448 -47.62 25.42 21.81
CA SER A 448 -46.27 25.80 22.24
C SER A 448 -45.21 25.22 21.30
N THR A 449 -44.20 26.03 21.05
CA THR A 449 -43.18 25.97 20.01
C THR A 449 -41.81 25.57 20.56
N LYS A 450 -40.97 25.01 19.68
CA LYS A 450 -39.48 24.85 19.74
C LYS A 450 -38.97 23.79 20.74
N ALA A 451 -37.92 23.00 20.45
CA ALA A 451 -36.74 23.20 19.63
C ALA A 451 -36.19 21.83 19.11
N PRO A 452 -35.28 21.80 18.11
CA PRO A 452 -34.71 20.56 17.59
C PRO A 452 -33.44 20.18 18.37
N LYS A 453 -33.27 18.90 18.73
CA LYS A 453 -31.98 18.28 19.12
C LYS A 453 -32.08 16.74 18.98
N PRO A 454 -30.96 16.00 18.83
CA PRO A 454 -29.76 16.27 18.03
C PRO A 454 -29.44 15.08 17.10
N THR A 455 -28.72 15.36 16.02
CA THR A 455 -28.09 14.37 15.14
C THR A 455 -26.97 13.65 15.92
N TYR A 456 -27.07 12.35 16.12
CA TYR A 456 -25.98 11.57 16.70
C TYR A 456 -25.02 11.12 15.60
N VAL A 457 -23.80 11.62 15.73
CA VAL A 457 -22.58 11.25 15.00
C VAL A 457 -22.25 9.80 15.34
N SER A 458 -21.97 9.00 14.32
CA SER A 458 -21.43 7.66 14.45
C SER A 458 -19.92 7.72 14.65
N GLU A 459 -19.48 7.62 15.90
CA GLU A 459 -18.14 7.11 16.26
C GLU A 459 -18.31 5.58 16.37
N GLY A 460 -17.60 4.74 15.62
CA GLY A 460 -16.15 4.68 15.55
C GLY A 460 -15.66 3.77 16.67
N LEU A 461 -15.90 2.46 16.55
CA LEU A 461 -15.28 1.47 17.44
C LEU A 461 -14.13 0.81 16.68
N ILE A 462 -12.95 0.99 17.30
CA ILE A 462 -11.62 0.49 16.97
C ILE A 462 -11.60 -1.03 16.93
#